data_AF-A0A7K2PAK6-F1
#
_entry.id   AF-A0A7K2PAK6-F1
#
_cell.length_a   1.000
_cell.length_b   1.000
_cell.length_c   1.000
_cell.angle_alpha   90.00
_cell.angle_beta   90.00
_cell.angle_gamma   90.00
#
_symmetry.space_group_name_H-M   'P 1'
#
loop_
_entity.id
_entity.type
_entity.pdbx_description
1 polymer ?
#
loop_
_entity_poly.entity_id
_entity_poly.type
_entity_poly.pdbx_seq_one_letter_code
_entity_poly.pdbx_strand_id
1 'polypeptide(L)'
;MGEVAAVVSAITAVAGLLLAVFGIPLVGNSSPIGRSVADSGRTSGAAPAASPSDADAGSDGGSDAASASASASASASGSSKAPSSATPSGSAPTGQPPAGGDEPRSSAPASASASSCSSSLPKGWRRVEVPSLTVCFGRPGGWGEKPASELQSSWGSPDGVYDLTVKRDRTYGSTARAASAGQLAWYRDTSESSMAGVGVTTHKTRQNGRDALWLEIDYHWEKQSAPRKRLEVFVAGKAGYVYQLLVDTEATSQRLAEQSRLFAAARKNLLIDVSTG
;
A
#
# COMPACT_ATOMS: atom_id res chain seq x y z
N MET A 1 48.02 6.45 17.01
CA MET A 1 46.71 6.83 16.43
C MET A 1 46.36 6.07 15.14
N GLY A 2 46.92 4.86 14.88
CA GLY A 2 46.66 4.13 13.62
C GLY A 2 45.46 3.16 13.67
N GLU A 3 45.19 2.54 14.82
CA GLU A 3 44.17 1.47 14.93
C GLU A 3 42.72 1.95 14.78
N VAL A 4 42.39 3.12 15.34
CA VAL A 4 41.00 3.61 15.36
C VAL A 4 40.47 3.88 13.94
N ALA A 5 41.33 4.31 13.02
CA ALA A 5 40.97 4.54 11.62
C ALA A 5 40.66 3.24 10.85
N ALA A 6 41.36 2.15 11.17
CA ALA A 6 41.16 0.86 10.52
C ALA A 6 39.82 0.22 10.90
N VAL A 7 39.44 0.31 12.18
CA VAL A 7 38.16 -0.24 12.68
C VAL A 7 36.95 0.49 12.10
N VAL A 8 37.02 1.82 11.96
CA VAL A 8 35.94 2.61 11.33
C VAL A 8 35.82 2.26 9.83
N SER A 9 36.94 2.08 9.13
CA SER A 9 36.94 1.69 7.71
C SER A 9 36.32 0.30 7.49
N ALA A 10 36.64 -0.68 8.33
CA ALA A 10 36.09 -2.03 8.24
C ALA A 10 34.56 -2.07 8.44
N ILE A 11 34.03 -1.31 9.40
CA ILE A 11 32.58 -1.24 9.66
C ILE A 11 31.83 -0.61 8.47
N THR A 12 32.38 0.44 7.85
CA THR A 12 31.76 1.07 6.67
C THR A 12 31.72 0.12 5.46
N ALA A 13 32.77 -0.69 5.26
CA ALA A 13 32.80 -1.71 4.20
C ALA A 13 31.75 -2.81 4.40
N VAL A 14 31.54 -3.27 5.65
CA VAL A 14 30.52 -4.28 5.97
C VAL A 14 29.10 -3.71 5.79
N ALA A 15 28.85 -2.46 6.17
CA ALA A 15 27.56 -1.81 5.93
C ALA A 15 27.25 -1.62 4.44
N GLY A 16 28.26 -1.25 3.63
CA GLY A 16 28.14 -1.18 2.17
C GLY A 16 27.88 -2.54 1.52
N LEU A 17 28.57 -3.58 1.98
CA LEU A 17 28.37 -4.95 1.49
C LEU A 17 26.99 -5.49 1.86
N LEU A 18 26.47 -5.21 3.06
CA LEU A 18 25.11 -5.60 3.46
C LEU A 18 24.04 -4.90 2.62
N LEU A 19 24.23 -3.63 2.24
CA LEU A 19 23.32 -2.93 1.32
C LEU A 19 23.40 -3.47 -0.13
N ALA A 20 24.55 -4.02 -0.54
CA ALA A 20 24.72 -4.65 -1.85
C ALA A 20 24.19 -6.11 -1.90
N VAL A 21 24.27 -6.84 -0.78
CA VAL A 21 23.83 -8.25 -0.67
C VAL A 21 22.34 -8.36 -0.33
N PHE A 22 21.79 -7.46 0.51
CA PHE A 22 20.34 -7.27 0.65
C PHE A 22 19.82 -6.24 -0.36
N GLY A 23 20.36 -6.30 -1.58
CA GLY A 23 19.91 -5.46 -2.68
C GLY A 23 18.43 -5.70 -2.94
N ILE A 24 17.61 -4.68 -2.69
CA ILE A 24 16.23 -4.63 -3.17
C ILE A 24 16.32 -4.85 -4.69
N PRO A 25 15.74 -5.94 -5.24
CA PRO A 25 15.83 -6.15 -6.66
C PRO A 25 15.00 -5.05 -7.34
N LEU A 26 15.68 -4.24 -8.16
CA LEU A 26 15.05 -3.32 -9.10
C LEU A 26 14.35 -4.13 -10.21
N VAL A 27 13.29 -4.88 -9.84
CA VAL A 27 12.42 -5.55 -10.80
C VAL A 27 11.49 -4.52 -11.41
N GLY A 28 12.07 -3.69 -12.28
CA GLY A 28 11.30 -3.11 -13.36
C GLY A 28 10.88 -4.24 -14.30
N ASN A 29 9.58 -4.52 -14.38
CA ASN A 29 9.05 -5.34 -15.48
C ASN A 29 7.79 -4.69 -16.06
N SER A 30 8.03 -3.91 -17.12
CA SER A 30 7.29 -3.84 -18.37
C SER A 30 5.83 -4.34 -18.38
N SER A 31 4.92 -3.44 -18.74
CA SER A 31 3.56 -3.76 -19.16
C SER A 31 3.52 -4.77 -20.33
N PRO A 32 2.55 -5.69 -20.36
CA PRO A 32 2.02 -6.22 -21.61
C PRO A 32 0.83 -5.37 -22.07
N ILE A 33 1.06 -4.54 -23.08
CA ILE A 33 -0.03 -3.98 -23.89
C ILE A 33 -0.61 -5.13 -24.75
N GLY A 34 -1.91 -5.39 -24.57
CA GLY A 34 -2.82 -5.92 -25.58
C GLY A 34 -2.50 -7.27 -26.25
N ARG A 35 -3.30 -8.29 -25.93
CA ARG A 35 -3.83 -9.19 -26.98
C ARG A 35 -5.33 -9.42 -26.80
N SER A 36 -6.06 -9.10 -27.87
CA SER A 36 -7.49 -9.36 -28.00
C SER A 36 -7.76 -10.79 -28.49
N VAL A 37 -9.00 -11.20 -28.29
CA VAL A 37 -9.70 -12.42 -28.73
C VAL A 37 -9.38 -12.91 -30.16
N ALA A 38 -9.04 -14.20 -30.29
CA ALA A 38 -9.43 -15.18 -31.32
C ALA A 38 -8.83 -16.54 -30.87
N ASP A 39 -9.58 -17.53 -30.41
CA ASP A 39 -10.49 -18.47 -31.12
C ASP A 39 -9.79 -19.55 -31.97
N SER A 40 -10.40 -20.75 -31.98
CA SER A 40 -10.16 -21.93 -32.83
C SER A 40 -8.89 -22.79 -32.59
N GLY A 41 -9.09 -24.12 -32.50
CA GLY A 41 -8.00 -25.12 -32.67
C GLY A 41 -8.11 -26.38 -31.80
N ARG A 42 -8.75 -27.43 -32.30
CA ARG A 42 -8.91 -28.75 -31.63
C ARG A 42 -7.89 -29.77 -32.19
N THR A 43 -7.59 -30.81 -31.39
CA THR A 43 -7.14 -32.19 -31.72
C THR A 43 -5.67 -32.65 -31.45
N SER A 44 -5.60 -33.73 -30.65
CA SER A 44 -4.81 -34.98 -30.82
C SER A 44 -3.28 -35.03 -30.67
N GLY A 45 -2.81 -36.09 -29.97
CA GLY A 45 -1.40 -36.50 -29.85
C GLY A 45 -1.01 -36.95 -28.43
N ALA A 46 -1.67 -37.97 -27.87
CA ALA A 46 -1.16 -39.35 -27.83
C ALA A 46 0.02 -39.59 -26.86
N ALA A 47 -0.27 -40.29 -25.75
CA ALA A 47 0.75 -40.88 -24.86
C ALA A 47 1.20 -42.26 -25.37
N PRO A 48 2.30 -42.80 -24.81
CA PRO A 48 2.28 -44.21 -24.40
C PRO A 48 2.62 -44.37 -22.91
N ALA A 49 2.10 -45.45 -22.32
CA ALA A 49 2.26 -45.79 -20.91
C ALA A 49 3.36 -46.85 -20.68
N ALA A 50 3.83 -46.95 -19.44
CA ALA A 50 4.41 -48.17 -18.89
C ALA A 50 3.95 -48.35 -17.43
N SER A 51 3.48 -49.54 -17.12
CA SER A 51 3.01 -49.99 -15.78
C SER A 51 3.90 -51.18 -15.33
N PRO A 52 3.53 -51.94 -14.29
CA PRO A 52 3.64 -51.60 -12.87
C PRO A 52 4.56 -52.60 -12.13
N SER A 53 4.68 -52.49 -10.81
CA SER A 53 5.09 -53.61 -9.95
C SER A 53 4.48 -53.44 -8.56
N ASP A 54 3.55 -54.33 -8.21
CA ASP A 54 2.93 -54.42 -6.90
C ASP A 54 3.78 -55.27 -5.94
N ALA A 55 3.77 -54.93 -4.65
CA ALA A 55 4.10 -55.83 -3.56
C ALA A 55 3.35 -55.40 -2.29
N ASP A 56 2.14 -55.94 -2.18
CA ASP A 56 1.16 -55.82 -1.11
C ASP A 56 1.68 -56.28 0.28
N ALA A 57 1.20 -55.61 1.34
CA ALA A 57 0.96 -56.21 2.66
C ALA A 57 0.02 -55.32 3.50
N GLY A 58 -1.29 -55.61 3.52
CA GLY A 58 -2.23 -55.16 4.57
C GLY A 58 -1.91 -55.78 5.95
N SER A 59 -2.69 -55.64 7.03
CA SER A 59 -3.95 -54.93 7.34
C SER A 59 -4.08 -54.90 8.90
N ASP A 60 -5.04 -54.27 9.59
CA ASP A 60 -6.30 -53.58 9.25
C ASP A 60 -6.64 -52.53 10.35
N GLY A 61 -7.83 -51.90 10.34
CA GLY A 61 -8.34 -51.16 11.51
C GLY A 61 -9.35 -50.02 11.27
N GLY A 62 -10.46 -50.28 10.58
CA GLY A 62 -11.49 -49.25 10.36
C GLY A 62 -12.42 -48.97 11.56
N SER A 63 -13.04 -47.78 11.59
CA SER A 63 -14.45 -47.61 12.02
C SER A 63 -15.04 -46.28 11.54
N ASP A 64 -16.25 -46.39 11.02
CA ASP A 64 -17.12 -45.39 10.40
C ASP A 64 -17.51 -44.19 11.27
N ALA A 65 -17.82 -43.04 10.62
CA ALA A 65 -19.04 -42.27 10.89
C ALA A 65 -19.35 -41.16 9.86
N ALA A 66 -20.35 -41.44 9.00
CA ALA A 66 -21.43 -40.55 8.52
C ALA A 66 -21.19 -39.05 8.16
N SER A 67 -21.41 -38.77 6.87
CA SER A 67 -22.09 -37.63 6.24
C SER A 67 -22.78 -36.54 7.09
N ALA A 68 -22.59 -35.29 6.67
CA ALA A 68 -23.69 -34.34 6.44
C ALA A 68 -23.32 -33.23 5.44
N SER A 69 -23.91 -33.26 4.24
CA SER A 69 -23.93 -32.11 3.32
C SER A 69 -25.06 -31.16 3.70
N ALA A 70 -24.81 -29.85 3.68
CA ALA A 70 -25.85 -28.83 3.80
C ALA A 70 -25.64 -27.71 2.79
N SER A 71 -26.13 -27.91 1.57
CA SER A 71 -26.38 -26.82 0.63
C SER A 71 -27.66 -26.09 1.04
N ALA A 72 -27.61 -24.76 1.13
CA ALA A 72 -28.81 -23.93 1.29
C ALA A 72 -28.73 -22.73 0.33
N SER A 73 -29.22 -22.94 -0.89
CA SER A 73 -29.61 -21.83 -1.76
C SER A 73 -30.99 -21.35 -1.35
N ALA A 74 -31.19 -20.04 -1.22
CA ALA A 74 -32.51 -19.44 -1.07
C ALA A 74 -32.64 -18.24 -2.02
N SER A 75 -33.44 -18.43 -3.07
CA SER A 75 -33.78 -17.38 -4.03
C SER A 75 -35.16 -16.79 -3.72
N ALA A 76 -35.25 -15.46 -3.66
CA ALA A 76 -36.47 -14.69 -3.89
C ALA A 76 -36.01 -13.31 -4.40
N SER A 77 -36.20 -12.90 -5.67
CA SER A 77 -37.44 -12.80 -6.46
C SER A 77 -38.47 -11.86 -5.82
N GLY A 78 -38.22 -10.55 -5.98
CA GLY A 78 -39.18 -9.48 -5.76
C GLY A 78 -39.23 -8.57 -6.98
N SER A 79 -40.16 -8.85 -7.91
CA SER A 79 -40.21 -8.20 -9.23
C SER A 79 -40.88 -6.82 -9.23
N SER A 80 -40.34 -5.95 -10.07
CA SER A 80 -41.06 -5.00 -10.95
C SER A 80 -42.07 -4.00 -10.35
N LYS A 81 -41.71 -2.70 -10.37
CA LYS A 81 -42.55 -1.69 -11.05
C LYS A 81 -41.83 -0.38 -11.41
N ALA A 82 -41.46 -0.29 -12.68
CA ALA A 82 -41.58 0.91 -13.52
C ALA A 82 -42.44 0.48 -14.74
N PRO A 83 -43.03 1.37 -15.57
CA PRO A 83 -42.78 2.81 -15.67
C PRO A 83 -44.08 3.66 -15.59
N SER A 84 -43.94 4.98 -15.76
CA SER A 84 -44.85 5.79 -16.60
C SER A 84 -44.21 7.12 -16.97
N SER A 85 -44.17 7.40 -18.27
CA SER A 85 -43.73 8.65 -18.88
C SER A 85 -44.86 9.68 -18.97
N ALA A 86 -44.59 10.95 -18.65
CA ALA A 86 -45.44 12.06 -19.08
C ALA A 86 -44.65 13.38 -19.19
N THR A 87 -44.49 13.84 -20.42
CA THR A 87 -44.20 15.22 -20.88
C THR A 87 -45.07 15.43 -22.13
N PRO A 88 -45.29 16.65 -22.65
CA PRO A 88 -44.93 17.98 -22.14
C PRO A 88 -46.10 19.01 -22.17
N SER A 89 -45.91 20.16 -21.52
CA SER A 89 -46.41 21.51 -21.86
C SER A 89 -46.09 22.44 -20.67
N GLY A 90 -45.66 23.69 -20.82
CA GLY A 90 -45.40 24.49 -22.01
C GLY A 90 -45.79 25.95 -21.72
N SER A 91 -44.82 26.87 -21.73
CA SER A 91 -44.99 28.33 -21.92
C SER A 91 -43.64 29.04 -21.76
N ALA A 92 -43.23 29.80 -22.78
CA ALA A 92 -42.28 30.90 -22.61
C ALA A 92 -43.01 32.11 -22.00
N PRO A 93 -42.29 33.13 -21.51
CA PRO A 93 -42.17 34.28 -22.40
C PRO A 93 -40.75 34.90 -22.47
N THR A 94 -40.48 35.48 -23.63
CA THR A 94 -39.36 36.39 -23.91
C THR A 94 -39.52 37.72 -23.17
N GLY A 95 -38.42 38.27 -22.64
CA GLY A 95 -38.35 39.64 -22.12
C GLY A 95 -36.91 40.10 -21.89
N GLN A 96 -36.39 40.95 -22.77
CA GLN A 96 -35.07 41.60 -22.64
C GLN A 96 -35.11 42.83 -21.69
N PRO A 97 -33.96 43.43 -21.31
CA PRO A 97 -33.82 44.09 -20.01
C PRO A 97 -33.91 45.63 -20.06
N PRO A 98 -33.97 46.29 -18.91
CA PRO A 98 -33.48 47.65 -18.73
C PRO A 98 -32.02 47.68 -18.22
N ALA A 99 -31.33 48.80 -18.50
CA ALA A 99 -29.93 49.03 -18.17
C ALA A 99 -29.73 49.84 -16.88
N GLY A 100 -28.47 49.91 -16.41
CA GLY A 100 -27.99 50.94 -15.48
C GLY A 100 -27.79 50.45 -14.04
N GLY A 101 -26.55 50.53 -13.55
CA GLY A 101 -26.18 50.14 -12.19
C GLY A 101 -24.68 49.96 -12.04
N ASP A 102 -23.95 51.07 -11.92
CA ASP A 102 -22.52 51.07 -11.60
C ASP A 102 -22.26 50.50 -10.20
N GLU A 103 -21.50 49.41 -10.11
CA GLU A 103 -20.74 49.07 -8.91
C GLU A 103 -19.32 48.65 -9.32
N PRO A 104 -18.27 49.16 -8.65
CA PRO A 104 -16.92 48.67 -8.85
C PRO A 104 -16.83 47.27 -8.23
N ARG A 105 -16.96 46.22 -9.06
CA ARG A 105 -16.52 44.88 -8.70
C ARG A 105 -15.01 44.91 -8.49
N SER A 106 -14.64 45.21 -7.25
CA SER A 106 -13.29 45.11 -6.74
C SER A 106 -12.80 43.68 -7.02
N SER A 107 -11.93 43.56 -8.02
CA SER A 107 -11.32 42.30 -8.43
C SER A 107 -10.37 41.86 -7.33
N ALA A 108 -10.93 41.24 -6.28
CA ALA A 108 -10.15 40.52 -5.30
C ALA A 108 -9.26 39.53 -6.08
N PRO A 109 -7.93 39.62 -5.96
CA PRO A 109 -7.05 38.70 -6.66
C PRO A 109 -7.43 37.29 -6.23
N ALA A 110 -7.46 36.36 -7.18
CA ALA A 110 -7.62 34.95 -6.88
C ALA A 110 -6.44 34.51 -6.01
N SER A 111 -6.62 34.56 -4.69
CA SER A 111 -5.59 34.23 -3.72
C SER A 111 -5.03 32.86 -4.06
N ALA A 112 -3.73 32.83 -4.30
CA ALA A 112 -2.99 31.66 -4.77
C ALA A 112 -3.38 30.41 -3.99
N SER A 113 -3.53 29.29 -4.69
CA SER A 113 -3.87 27.97 -4.15
C SER A 113 -3.12 27.70 -2.84
N ALA A 114 -3.81 27.92 -1.71
CA ALA A 114 -3.16 27.92 -0.41
C ALA A 114 -2.75 26.50 -0.02
N SER A 115 -1.47 26.21 -0.25
CA SER A 115 -0.66 25.08 0.22
C SER A 115 -1.49 23.92 0.80
N SER A 116 -1.81 22.93 -0.05
CA SER A 116 -2.60 21.73 0.26
C SER A 116 -1.95 20.75 1.27
N CYS A 117 -0.98 21.25 2.02
CA CYS A 117 -0.13 20.61 3.02
C CYS A 117 -0.26 21.20 4.43
N SER A 118 -1.16 22.18 4.61
CA SER A 118 -1.30 22.96 5.85
C SER A 118 -2.05 22.20 6.96
N SER A 119 -1.35 21.40 7.75
CA SER A 119 -1.84 20.92 9.06
C SER A 119 -0.83 21.18 10.18
N SER A 120 -1.32 21.37 11.41
CA SER A 120 -0.51 21.61 12.60
C SER A 120 0.29 20.36 12.98
N LEU A 121 1.61 20.48 12.95
CA LEU A 121 2.54 19.41 13.28
C LEU A 121 2.89 19.39 14.78
N PRO A 122 3.26 18.24 15.36
CA PRO A 122 3.80 18.20 16.72
C PRO A 122 5.10 19.02 16.85
N LYS A 123 5.41 19.47 18.07
CA LYS A 123 6.67 20.19 18.34
C LYS A 123 7.87 19.35 17.90
N GLY A 124 8.80 19.97 17.17
CA GLY A 124 10.00 19.31 16.63
C GLY A 124 9.79 18.52 15.35
N TRP A 125 8.58 18.47 14.78
CA TRP A 125 8.31 17.86 13.48
C TRP A 125 8.43 18.87 12.34
N ARG A 126 8.68 18.37 11.13
CA ARG A 126 8.77 19.14 9.89
C ARG A 126 7.78 18.58 8.86
N ARG A 127 7.27 19.48 8.02
CA ARG A 127 6.48 19.13 6.85
C ARG A 127 7.40 18.50 5.81
N VAL A 128 6.95 17.43 5.18
CA VAL A 128 7.60 16.82 4.04
C VAL A 128 6.58 16.75 2.91
N GLU A 129 6.97 17.26 1.74
CA GLU A 129 6.23 17.17 0.50
C GLU A 129 7.06 16.31 -0.45
N VAL A 130 6.43 15.35 -1.12
CA VAL A 130 7.11 14.46 -2.07
C VAL A 130 6.37 14.54 -3.41
N PRO A 131 6.76 15.48 -4.30
CA PRO A 131 6.01 15.79 -5.51
C PRO A 131 5.85 14.61 -6.47
N SER A 132 6.90 13.82 -6.68
CA SER A 132 6.87 12.59 -7.50
C SER A 132 5.78 11.61 -7.04
N LEU A 133 5.57 11.52 -5.72
CA LEU A 133 4.58 10.65 -5.12
C LEU A 133 3.25 11.38 -4.84
N THR A 134 3.08 12.66 -5.19
CA THR A 134 1.88 13.49 -4.92
C THR A 134 1.32 13.31 -3.51
N VAL A 135 2.23 13.31 -2.52
CA VAL A 135 1.94 13.02 -1.11
C VAL A 135 2.65 14.02 -0.20
N CYS A 136 2.05 14.24 0.96
CA CYS A 136 2.49 15.25 1.91
C CYS A 136 2.18 14.80 3.34
N PHE A 137 3.15 14.88 4.25
CA PHE A 137 3.01 14.32 5.60
C PHE A 137 3.94 15.01 6.61
N GLY A 138 3.87 14.58 7.88
CA GLY A 138 4.77 15.04 8.93
C GLY A 138 5.86 14.01 9.24
N ARG A 139 7.09 14.49 9.50
CA ARG A 139 8.23 13.68 9.96
C ARG A 139 8.93 14.37 11.14
N PRO A 140 9.55 13.67 12.11
CA PRO A 140 10.39 14.32 13.10
C PRO A 140 11.57 15.07 12.47
N GLY A 141 11.97 16.19 13.05
CA GLY A 141 13.15 16.94 12.63
C GLY A 141 14.45 16.18 12.90
N GLY A 142 15.48 16.45 12.10
CA GLY A 142 16.82 15.87 12.26
C GLY A 142 17.00 14.48 11.67
N TRP A 143 15.93 13.80 11.27
CA TRP A 143 16.01 12.53 10.53
C TRP A 143 16.71 12.72 9.18
N GLY A 144 17.50 11.75 8.75
CA GLY A 144 18.16 11.73 7.44
C GLY A 144 17.22 11.25 6.34
N GLU A 145 17.40 11.72 5.10
CA GLU A 145 16.74 11.16 3.92
C GLU A 145 17.62 10.05 3.33
N LYS A 146 16.99 8.93 2.96
CA LYS A 146 17.63 7.84 2.22
C LYS A 146 17.40 8.04 0.72
N PRO A 147 18.23 7.47 -0.17
CA PRO A 147 18.01 7.53 -1.61
C PRO A 147 16.58 7.12 -1.98
N ALA A 148 15.86 8.01 -2.68
CA ALA A 148 14.50 7.79 -3.13
C ALA A 148 14.45 7.04 -4.47
N SER A 149 13.30 6.47 -4.79
CA SER A 149 12.96 5.92 -6.10
C SER A 149 11.68 6.57 -6.64
N GLU A 150 11.31 6.27 -7.88
CA GLU A 150 10.05 6.75 -8.49
C GLU A 150 8.79 6.36 -7.71
N LEU A 151 8.86 5.29 -6.91
CA LEU A 151 7.73 4.73 -6.16
C LEU A 151 7.81 4.96 -4.65
N GLN A 152 8.95 5.43 -4.12
CA GLN A 152 9.23 5.42 -2.68
C GLN A 152 10.18 6.55 -2.23
N SER A 153 9.90 7.13 -1.06
CA SER A 153 10.84 7.97 -0.31
C SER A 153 10.90 7.51 1.15
N SER A 154 12.10 7.53 1.73
CA SER A 154 12.39 6.93 3.04
C SER A 154 13.31 7.82 3.87
N TRP A 155 13.12 7.81 5.18
CA TRP A 155 13.92 8.58 6.13
C TRP A 155 14.27 7.74 7.36
N GLY A 156 15.53 7.78 7.76
CA GLY A 156 16.02 7.11 8.96
C GLY A 156 16.16 8.08 10.14
N SER A 157 15.92 7.58 11.35
CA SER A 157 16.22 8.30 12.58
C SER A 157 17.74 8.48 12.79
N PRO A 158 18.20 9.51 13.53
CA PRO A 158 19.64 9.76 13.74
C PRO A 158 20.41 8.63 14.43
N ASP A 159 19.71 7.79 15.20
CA ASP A 159 20.22 6.60 15.88
C ASP A 159 20.11 5.30 15.02
N GLY A 160 19.55 5.38 13.81
CA GLY A 160 19.37 4.25 12.90
C GLY A 160 18.29 3.23 13.32
N VAL A 161 17.53 3.51 14.40
CA VAL A 161 16.59 2.57 15.01
C VAL A 161 15.24 2.51 14.30
N TYR A 162 14.82 3.60 13.66
CA TYR A 162 13.51 3.72 13.00
C TYR A 162 13.65 4.16 11.55
N ASP A 163 12.89 3.51 10.68
CA ASP A 163 12.66 3.96 9.31
C ASP A 163 11.21 4.39 9.14
N LEU A 164 11.01 5.58 8.58
CA LEU A 164 9.71 6.10 8.13
C LEU A 164 9.75 6.14 6.61
N THR A 165 8.75 5.56 5.96
CA THR A 165 8.72 5.42 4.49
C THR A 165 7.33 5.75 3.96
N VAL A 166 7.28 6.41 2.82
CA VAL A 166 6.06 6.60 2.02
C VAL A 166 6.27 6.02 0.63
N LYS A 167 5.27 5.32 0.11
CA LYS A 167 5.23 4.80 -1.26
C LYS A 167 3.96 5.21 -1.98
N ARG A 168 4.00 5.19 -3.31
CA ARG A 168 2.85 5.26 -4.21
C ARG A 168 3.08 4.33 -5.38
N ASP A 169 2.28 3.27 -5.46
CA ASP A 169 2.34 2.29 -6.56
C ASP A 169 0.94 1.92 -7.06
N ARG A 170 0.87 1.01 -8.03
CA ARG A 170 -0.36 0.41 -8.56
C ARG A 170 -0.20 -1.07 -8.86
N THR A 171 0.87 -1.70 -8.35
CA THR A 171 1.35 -3.03 -8.76
C THR A 171 0.38 -4.12 -8.35
N TYR A 172 -0.19 -3.98 -7.15
CA TYR A 172 -1.09 -4.96 -6.54
C TYR A 172 -2.58 -4.54 -6.62
N GLY A 173 -2.91 -3.64 -7.55
CA GLY A 173 -4.27 -3.15 -7.80
C GLY A 173 -4.64 -1.87 -7.03
N SER A 174 -5.83 -1.34 -7.35
CA SER A 174 -6.26 0.03 -7.03
C SER A 174 -6.99 0.22 -5.70
N THR A 175 -7.11 -0.82 -4.87
CA THR A 175 -7.80 -0.76 -3.57
C THR A 175 -6.83 -1.04 -2.44
N ALA A 176 -7.04 -0.44 -1.26
CA ALA A 176 -6.24 -0.71 -0.08
C ALA A 176 -6.18 -2.22 0.27
N ARG A 177 -7.28 -2.95 0.05
CA ARG A 177 -7.34 -4.42 0.23
C ARG A 177 -6.45 -5.16 -0.75
N ALA A 178 -6.58 -4.90 -2.05
CA ALA A 178 -5.77 -5.57 -3.06
C ALA A 178 -4.28 -5.27 -2.88
N ALA A 179 -3.94 -4.00 -2.66
CA ALA A 179 -2.58 -3.57 -2.40
C ALA A 179 -1.96 -4.22 -1.16
N SER A 180 -2.68 -4.22 -0.03
CA SER A 180 -2.22 -4.92 1.18
C SER A 180 -2.05 -6.43 0.95
N ALA A 181 -2.93 -7.07 0.17
CA ALA A 181 -2.86 -8.51 -0.06
C ALA A 181 -1.66 -8.90 -0.90
N GLY A 182 -1.36 -8.15 -1.98
CA GLY A 182 -0.18 -8.38 -2.81
C GLY A 182 1.12 -8.05 -2.08
N GLN A 183 1.17 -6.93 -1.35
CA GLN A 183 2.35 -6.56 -0.56
C GLN A 183 2.64 -7.57 0.56
N LEU A 184 1.60 -8.10 1.22
CA LEU A 184 1.72 -9.19 2.20
C LEU A 184 2.03 -10.56 1.57
N ALA A 185 1.71 -10.78 0.29
CA ALA A 185 2.16 -11.98 -0.42
C ALA A 185 3.66 -11.91 -0.68
N TRP A 186 4.17 -10.76 -1.14
CA TRP A 186 5.60 -10.51 -1.32
C TRP A 186 6.38 -10.60 0.02
N TYR A 187 5.87 -10.03 1.12
CA TYR A 187 6.51 -10.20 2.45
C TYR A 187 6.54 -11.65 2.95
N ARG A 188 5.67 -12.53 2.47
CA ARG A 188 5.69 -13.96 2.83
C ARG A 188 6.61 -14.79 1.95
N ASP A 189 7.05 -14.25 0.81
CA ASP A 189 8.15 -14.82 0.05
C ASP A 189 9.46 -14.35 0.67
N THR A 190 10.07 -15.20 1.50
CA THR A 190 11.35 -14.91 2.14
C THR A 190 12.49 -14.78 1.13
N SER A 191 12.41 -15.43 -0.04
CA SER A 191 13.47 -15.34 -1.06
C SER A 191 13.49 -13.98 -1.77
N GLU A 192 12.32 -13.36 -1.92
CA GLU A 192 12.16 -12.03 -2.52
C GLU A 192 12.31 -10.89 -1.50
N SER A 193 11.73 -11.05 -0.30
CA SER A 193 11.63 -9.96 0.69
C SER A 193 12.69 -10.00 1.80
N SER A 194 13.43 -11.11 1.93
CA SER A 194 14.24 -11.42 3.11
C SER A 194 13.47 -11.37 4.46
N MET A 195 12.14 -11.31 4.45
CA MET A 195 11.32 -11.34 5.67
C MET A 195 10.90 -12.78 5.99
N ALA A 196 10.99 -13.14 7.27
CA ALA A 196 10.59 -14.44 7.79
C ALA A 196 9.70 -14.28 9.04
N GLY A 197 8.95 -15.33 9.38
CA GLY A 197 8.08 -15.34 10.55
C GLY A 197 6.92 -14.34 10.51
N VAL A 198 6.44 -13.97 9.32
CA VAL A 198 5.49 -12.84 9.12
C VAL A 198 4.10 -13.11 9.71
N GLY A 199 3.87 -12.57 10.91
CA GLY A 199 2.55 -12.43 11.54
C GLY A 199 1.91 -11.08 11.17
N VAL A 200 0.58 -11.05 11.00
CA VAL A 200 -0.13 -9.83 10.57
C VAL A 200 -1.44 -9.65 11.32
N THR A 201 -1.65 -8.47 11.90
CA THR A 201 -2.96 -7.98 12.36
C THR A 201 -3.46 -6.90 11.41
N THR A 202 -4.74 -6.94 11.02
CA THR A 202 -5.33 -6.00 10.04
C THR A 202 -6.51 -5.25 10.65
N HIS A 203 -6.47 -3.91 10.55
CA HIS A 203 -7.51 -3.02 11.04
C HIS A 203 -8.15 -2.26 9.86
N LYS A 204 -9.48 -2.35 9.74
CA LYS A 204 -10.25 -1.47 8.86
C LYS A 204 -10.24 -0.06 9.45
N THR A 205 -9.97 0.94 8.61
CA THR A 205 -9.89 2.33 9.07
C THR A 205 -10.21 3.31 7.94
N ARG A 206 -10.12 4.61 8.20
CA ARG A 206 -10.22 5.64 7.16
C ARG A 206 -9.03 6.58 7.19
N GLN A 207 -8.71 7.15 6.03
CA GLN A 207 -7.62 8.10 5.83
C GLN A 207 -8.01 9.05 4.69
N ASN A 208 -7.85 10.37 4.88
CA ASN A 208 -8.25 11.40 3.90
C ASN A 208 -9.69 11.25 3.34
N GLY A 209 -10.64 10.83 4.19
CA GLY A 209 -12.03 10.61 3.79
C GLY A 209 -12.28 9.32 2.99
N ARG A 210 -11.29 8.43 2.86
CA ARG A 210 -11.36 7.19 2.08
C ARG A 210 -11.17 5.96 2.97
N ASP A 211 -11.60 4.82 2.47
CA ASP A 211 -11.36 3.54 3.13
C ASP A 211 -9.89 3.16 3.03
N ALA A 212 -9.35 2.70 4.15
CA ALA A 212 -7.95 2.38 4.32
C ALA A 212 -7.80 1.12 5.17
N LEU A 213 -6.66 0.45 5.04
CA LEU A 213 -6.27 -0.65 5.92
C LEU A 213 -5.01 -0.24 6.67
N TRP A 214 -5.02 -0.42 7.99
CA TRP A 214 -3.83 -0.34 8.83
C TRP A 214 -3.39 -1.77 9.17
N LEU A 215 -2.14 -2.10 8.89
CA LEU A 215 -1.51 -3.36 9.25
C LEU A 215 -0.54 -3.17 10.42
N GLU A 216 -0.53 -4.14 11.33
CA GLU A 216 0.61 -4.41 12.19
C GLU A 216 1.26 -5.71 11.71
N ILE A 217 2.57 -5.68 11.46
CA ILE A 217 3.33 -6.80 10.90
C ILE A 217 4.48 -7.11 11.85
N ASP A 218 4.45 -8.28 12.46
CA ASP A 218 5.53 -8.81 13.29
C ASP A 218 6.36 -9.79 12.44
N TYR A 219 7.69 -9.65 12.42
CA TYR A 219 8.56 -10.42 11.55
C TYR A 219 10.01 -10.46 12.08
N HIS A 220 10.90 -11.16 11.39
CA HIS A 220 12.35 -10.99 11.53
C HIS A 220 13.03 -11.08 10.15
N TRP A 221 14.28 -10.61 10.03
CA TRP A 221 15.04 -10.80 8.79
C TRP A 221 15.48 -12.26 8.66
N GLU A 222 15.64 -12.73 7.42
CA GLU A 222 16.25 -14.03 7.14
C GLU A 222 17.63 -14.11 7.82
N LYS A 223 17.94 -15.26 8.43
CA LYS A 223 19.19 -15.52 9.18
C LYS A 223 19.39 -14.64 10.44
N GLN A 224 18.42 -13.81 10.83
CA GLN A 224 18.44 -13.04 12.07
C GLN A 224 17.21 -13.39 12.94
N SER A 225 17.41 -13.72 14.21
CA SER A 225 16.30 -14.01 15.14
C SER A 225 15.76 -12.77 15.86
N ALA A 226 16.39 -11.60 15.68
CA ALA A 226 15.96 -10.35 16.31
C ALA A 226 14.56 -9.96 15.80
N PRO A 227 13.53 -9.89 16.67
CA PRO A 227 12.17 -9.60 16.23
C PRO A 227 12.05 -8.14 15.83
N ARG A 228 11.22 -7.89 14.82
CA ARG A 228 10.93 -6.58 14.24
C ARG A 228 9.42 -6.40 14.11
N LYS A 229 8.99 -5.14 14.15
CA LYS A 229 7.60 -4.77 13.89
C LYS A 229 7.56 -3.66 12.85
N ARG A 230 6.58 -3.73 11.97
CA ARG A 230 6.24 -2.68 11.02
C ARG A 230 4.78 -2.30 11.17
N LEU A 231 4.50 -1.01 11.21
CA LEU A 231 3.16 -0.45 11.14
C LEU A 231 2.97 0.16 9.76
N GLU A 232 1.89 -0.19 9.05
CA GLU A 232 1.63 0.29 7.68
C GLU A 232 0.19 0.79 7.53
N VAL A 233 -0.04 1.81 6.71
CA VAL A 233 -1.39 2.18 6.25
C VAL A 233 -1.45 2.26 4.73
N PHE A 234 -2.42 1.56 4.14
CA PHE A 234 -2.74 1.56 2.72
C PHE A 234 -3.97 2.41 2.45
N VAL A 235 -3.87 3.35 1.50
CA VAL A 235 -4.94 4.31 1.17
C VAL A 235 -5.15 4.36 -0.34
N ALA A 236 -6.38 4.14 -0.80
CA ALA A 236 -6.70 4.19 -2.23
C ALA A 236 -6.65 5.64 -2.77
N GLY A 237 -5.81 5.86 -3.78
CA GLY A 237 -5.56 7.14 -4.45
C GLY A 237 -6.46 7.41 -5.65
N LYS A 238 -6.17 8.49 -6.38
CA LYS A 238 -6.71 8.74 -7.74
C LYS A 238 -5.95 7.89 -8.76
N ALA A 239 -6.53 7.76 -9.96
CA ALA A 239 -5.90 7.11 -11.13
C ALA A 239 -5.39 5.67 -10.87
N GLY A 240 -6.00 4.95 -9.93
CA GLY A 240 -5.67 3.57 -9.60
C GLY A 240 -4.42 3.38 -8.73
N TYR A 241 -3.78 4.46 -8.26
CA TYR A 241 -2.67 4.36 -7.32
C TYR A 241 -3.14 3.99 -5.91
N VAL A 242 -2.29 3.34 -5.13
CA VAL A 242 -2.43 3.17 -3.69
C VAL A 242 -1.19 3.75 -3.00
N TYR A 243 -1.44 4.49 -1.91
CA TYR A 243 -0.40 5.07 -1.08
C TYR A 243 -0.14 4.17 0.12
N GLN A 244 1.13 3.93 0.44
CA GLN A 244 1.57 3.23 1.64
C GLN A 244 2.36 4.22 2.51
N LEU A 245 2.03 4.34 3.80
CA LEU A 245 2.89 4.98 4.80
C LEU A 245 3.26 3.93 5.83
N LEU A 246 4.54 3.78 6.16
CA LEU A 246 5.01 2.78 7.12
C LEU A 246 6.10 3.28 8.06
N VAL A 247 6.14 2.72 9.27
CA VAL A 247 7.26 2.85 10.23
C VAL A 247 7.75 1.47 10.62
N ASP A 248 9.07 1.25 10.57
CA ASP A 248 9.74 -0.02 10.89
C ASP A 248 10.73 0.14 12.06
N THR A 249 10.81 -0.84 12.97
CA THR A 249 11.83 -0.92 14.02
C THR A 249 11.98 -2.34 14.60
N GLU A 250 12.96 -2.54 15.47
CA GLU A 250 13.11 -3.76 16.27
C GLU A 250 12.10 -3.80 17.43
N ALA A 251 11.52 -4.97 17.69
CA ALA A 251 10.37 -5.15 18.56
C ALA A 251 10.71 -5.20 20.07
N THR A 252 11.34 -4.15 20.59
CA THR A 252 11.49 -3.94 22.05
C THR A 252 10.39 -3.02 22.58
N SER A 253 9.90 -3.24 23.80
CA SER A 253 8.74 -2.51 24.34
C SER A 253 8.86 -0.98 24.27
N GLN A 254 10.05 -0.43 24.52
CA GLN A 254 10.34 1.00 24.40
C GLN A 254 10.24 1.48 22.93
N ARG A 255 10.78 0.71 21.98
CA ARG A 255 10.77 1.05 20.56
C ARG A 255 9.38 0.92 19.96
N LEU A 256 8.59 -0.08 20.35
CA LEU A 256 7.21 -0.25 19.89
C LEU A 256 6.29 0.89 20.36
N ALA A 257 6.48 1.39 21.59
CA ALA A 257 5.73 2.54 22.09
C ALA A 257 6.04 3.82 21.28
N GLU A 258 7.32 4.07 20.99
CA GLU A 258 7.73 5.21 20.16
C GLU A 258 7.32 5.04 18.68
N GLN A 259 7.46 3.85 18.09
CA GLN A 259 6.97 3.53 16.75
C GLN A 259 5.48 3.82 16.62
N SER A 260 4.68 3.41 17.59
CA SER A 260 3.24 3.68 17.62
C SER A 260 2.93 5.18 17.62
N ARG A 261 3.70 5.96 18.41
CA ARG A 261 3.60 7.43 18.45
C ARG A 261 4.01 8.08 17.12
N LEU A 262 5.12 7.63 16.53
CA LEU A 262 5.65 8.10 15.24
C LEU A 262 4.63 7.83 14.12
N PHE A 263 4.17 6.59 14.00
CA PHE A 263 3.20 6.19 12.98
C PHE A 263 1.88 6.96 13.11
N ALA A 264 1.32 7.07 14.31
CA ALA A 264 0.09 7.82 14.56
C ALA A 264 0.23 9.31 14.19
N ALA A 265 1.35 9.95 14.56
CA ALA A 265 1.60 11.36 14.26
C ALA A 265 1.87 11.62 12.76
N ALA A 266 2.61 10.74 12.09
CA ALA A 266 2.84 10.82 10.64
C ALA A 266 1.52 10.61 9.87
N ARG A 267 0.77 9.54 10.19
CA ARG A 267 -0.52 9.21 9.58
C ARG A 267 -1.57 10.31 9.79
N LYS A 268 -1.66 10.90 10.99
CA LYS A 268 -2.59 12.01 11.27
C LYS A 268 -2.36 13.22 10.35
N ASN A 269 -1.13 13.41 9.88
CA ASN A 269 -0.73 14.53 9.03
C ASN A 269 -0.55 14.14 7.55
N LEU A 270 -0.81 12.89 7.18
CA LEU A 270 -0.73 12.35 5.82
C LEU A 270 -1.88 12.87 4.96
N LEU A 271 -1.54 13.48 3.83
CA LEU A 271 -2.41 13.96 2.77
C LEU A 271 -1.93 13.35 1.45
N ILE A 272 -2.85 12.71 0.71
CA ILE A 272 -2.59 12.02 -0.56
C ILE A 272 -3.31 12.72 -1.72
N ASP A 273 -2.89 12.46 -2.95
CA ASP A 273 -3.39 13.12 -4.17
C ASP A 273 -3.33 14.67 -4.09
N VAL A 274 -2.30 15.18 -3.41
CA VAL A 274 -2.08 16.63 -3.24
C VAL A 274 -1.45 17.23 -4.49
N SER A 275 -1.85 18.45 -4.82
CA SER A 275 -1.16 19.27 -5.82
C SER A 275 0.06 19.90 -5.18
N THR A 276 1.21 19.24 -5.30
CA THR A 276 2.53 19.85 -5.10
C THR A 276 2.85 20.71 -6.32
N GLY A 277 3.15 21.99 -6.11
CA GLY A 277 3.51 22.94 -7.17
C GLY A 277 4.93 22.77 -7.70
#